data_AF-A0A354AYQ9-F1
#
_entry.id   AF-A0A354AYQ9-F1
#
_cell.length_a   1.000
_cell.length_b   1.000
_cell.length_c   1.000
_cell.angle_alpha   90.00
_cell.angle_beta   90.00
_cell.angle_gamma   90.00
#
_symmetry.space_group_name_H-M   'P 1'
#
loop_
_entity.id
_entity.type
_entity.pdbx_description
1 polymer ?
#
loop_
_entity_poly.entity_id
_entity_poly.type
_entity_poly.pdbx_seq_one_letter_code
_entity_poly.pdbx_strand_id
1 'polypeptide(L)'
;MKRAGLRLALATALLLAPQVTIAGAARSEILYKLSTTCSLNGGSAQACEVEAANEQSATLYRHQIGATTSTIRITDKPVTMSLWQQASKRWQPLSMAAARFSTNTICFNGRELCVVNANYLNSVREKSPDATAGRDFVEVRFDQQGRINLSCFDSGCQEVKP
;
A
#
# COMPACT_ATOMS: atom_id res chain seq x y z
N MET A 1 -75.00 -11.20 33.71
CA MET A 1 -73.64 -11.80 33.61
C MET A 1 -72.60 -10.69 33.41
N LYS A 2 -71.71 -10.53 34.41
CA LYS A 2 -70.27 -10.12 34.39
C LYS A 2 -69.80 -9.15 33.27
N ARG A 3 -69.55 -7.86 33.58
CA ARG A 3 -68.27 -7.22 34.02
C ARG A 3 -67.04 -7.53 33.13
N ALA A 4 -66.49 -6.52 32.45
CA ALA A 4 -65.08 -6.06 32.56
C ALA A 4 -64.74 -5.09 31.42
N GLY A 5 -64.68 -3.78 31.73
CA GLY A 5 -64.12 -2.76 30.84
C GLY A 5 -62.60 -2.74 30.96
N LEU A 6 -61.94 -2.78 29.81
CA LEU A 6 -60.52 -3.02 29.55
C LEU A 6 -59.64 -1.86 30.07
N ARG A 7 -58.49 -2.21 30.68
CA ARG A 7 -57.49 -1.27 31.21
C ARG A 7 -56.73 -0.58 30.07
N LEU A 8 -56.64 0.74 30.13
CA LEU A 8 -55.84 1.58 29.24
C LEU A 8 -54.36 1.45 29.64
N ALA A 9 -53.51 0.90 28.78
CA ALA A 9 -52.07 0.89 28.95
C ALA A 9 -51.46 2.09 28.21
N LEU A 10 -50.89 3.04 28.95
CA LEU A 10 -50.10 4.16 28.42
C LEU A 10 -48.75 3.60 27.93
N ALA A 11 -48.51 3.61 26.62
CA ALA A 11 -47.21 3.29 26.04
C ALA A 11 -46.42 4.58 25.81
N THR A 12 -45.38 4.81 26.63
CA THR A 12 -44.41 5.90 26.50
C THR A 12 -43.49 5.61 25.32
N ALA A 13 -43.63 6.34 24.22
CA ALA A 13 -42.73 6.23 23.06
C ALA A 13 -41.42 6.99 23.34
N LEU A 14 -40.32 6.27 23.59
CA LEU A 14 -38.97 6.83 23.56
C LEU A 14 -38.57 7.12 22.11
N LEU A 15 -38.43 8.40 21.78
CA LEU A 15 -37.81 8.87 20.53
C LEU A 15 -36.30 8.62 20.58
N LEU A 16 -35.86 7.51 19.99
CA LEU A 16 -34.46 7.26 19.65
C LEU A 16 -34.07 8.12 18.45
N ALA A 17 -33.44 9.27 18.70
CA ALA A 17 -32.82 10.07 17.63
C ALA A 17 -31.57 9.34 17.09
N PRO A 18 -31.39 9.20 15.77
CA PRO A 18 -30.22 8.56 15.18
C PRO A 18 -29.00 9.46 15.37
N GLN A 19 -27.95 8.94 16.01
CA GLN A 19 -26.67 9.60 16.12
C GLN A 19 -25.99 9.57 14.74
N VAL A 20 -25.96 10.72 14.07
CA VAL A 20 -25.18 10.92 12.86
C VAL A 20 -23.71 11.01 13.27
N THR A 21 -23.00 9.88 13.19
CA THR A 21 -21.55 9.85 13.31
C THR A 21 -20.94 10.44 12.02
N ILE A 22 -20.43 11.66 12.11
CA ILE A 22 -19.61 12.24 11.05
C ILE A 22 -18.31 11.45 11.04
N ALA A 23 -18.14 10.57 10.04
CA ALA A 23 -16.89 9.87 9.80
C ALA A 23 -15.78 10.91 9.61
N GLY A 24 -14.85 11.00 10.56
CA GLY A 24 -13.71 11.89 10.48
C GLY A 24 -12.89 11.57 9.22
N ALA A 25 -12.59 12.60 8.42
CA ALA A 25 -11.69 12.45 7.29
C ALA A 25 -10.36 11.88 7.77
N ALA A 26 -9.99 10.70 7.28
CA ALA A 26 -8.72 10.08 7.60
C ALA A 26 -7.59 11.05 7.20
N ARG A 27 -6.82 11.52 8.18
CA ARG A 27 -5.65 12.37 7.92
C ARG A 27 -4.57 11.48 7.28
N SER A 28 -4.20 11.80 6.05
CA SER A 28 -3.02 11.22 5.41
C SER A 28 -1.77 11.89 5.98
N GLU A 29 -0.83 11.10 6.49
CA GLU A 29 0.46 11.57 7.03
C GLU A 29 1.57 11.28 6.02
N ILE A 30 2.26 12.31 5.53
CA ILE A 30 3.39 12.14 4.61
C ILE A 30 4.59 11.59 5.40
N LEU A 31 5.09 10.44 4.97
CA LEU A 31 6.28 9.80 5.53
C LEU A 31 7.57 10.36 4.94
N TYR A 32 7.61 10.47 3.60
CA TYR A 32 8.76 11.02 2.89
C TYR A 32 8.39 11.42 1.46
N LYS A 33 9.31 12.20 0.85
CA LYS A 33 9.33 12.50 -0.58
C LYS A 33 10.67 12.09 -1.18
N LEU A 34 10.65 11.63 -2.42
CA LEU A 34 11.83 11.19 -3.15
C LEU A 34 11.76 11.68 -4.60
N SER A 35 12.68 12.57 -4.95
CA SER A 35 12.98 12.92 -6.34
C SER A 35 13.84 11.82 -6.96
N THR A 36 13.36 11.18 -8.02
CA THR A 36 14.05 10.04 -8.65
C THR A 36 13.64 9.87 -10.11
N THR A 37 13.95 8.72 -10.70
CA THR A 37 13.50 8.29 -12.03
C THR A 37 12.51 7.14 -11.93
N CYS A 38 11.46 7.21 -12.76
CA CYS A 38 10.44 6.19 -12.89
C CYS A 38 10.24 5.81 -14.36
N SER A 39 9.75 4.62 -14.63
CA SER A 39 9.26 4.21 -15.96
C SER A 39 7.89 3.57 -15.86
N LEU A 40 7.04 3.83 -16.86
CA LEU A 40 5.70 3.23 -16.97
C LEU A 40 5.66 2.25 -18.14
N ASN A 41 5.03 1.10 -17.94
CA ASN A 41 4.79 0.07 -18.97
C ASN A 41 6.04 -0.31 -19.76
N GLY A 42 7.19 -0.40 -19.07
CA GLY A 42 8.49 -0.69 -19.68
C GLY A 42 9.04 0.36 -20.63
N GLY A 43 8.44 1.55 -20.70
CA GLY A 43 8.88 2.69 -21.50
C GLY A 43 10.15 3.37 -20.96
N SER A 44 10.49 4.53 -21.53
CA SER A 44 11.68 5.29 -21.14
C SER A 44 11.58 5.80 -19.70
N ALA A 45 12.71 5.80 -18.99
CA ALA A 45 12.82 6.41 -17.68
C ALA A 45 12.61 7.93 -17.77
N GLN A 46 11.88 8.48 -16.82
CA GLN A 46 11.51 9.89 -16.72
C GLN A 46 11.69 10.35 -15.28
N ALA A 47 11.99 11.63 -15.09
CA ALA A 47 12.00 12.22 -13.75
C ALA A 47 10.64 12.02 -13.07
N CYS A 48 10.66 11.66 -11.79
CA CYS A 48 9.47 11.45 -10.99
C CYS A 48 9.67 11.89 -9.55
N GLU A 49 8.56 12.31 -8.93
CA GLU A 49 8.47 12.55 -7.50
C GLU A 49 7.65 11.44 -6.86
N VAL A 50 8.17 10.81 -5.81
CA VAL A 50 7.46 9.79 -5.05
C VAL A 50 7.12 10.36 -3.69
N GLU A 51 5.83 10.41 -3.37
CA GLU A 51 5.32 10.73 -2.04
C GLU A 51 4.81 9.44 -1.40
N ALA A 52 5.39 9.07 -0.27
CA ALA A 52 4.88 8.00 0.57
C ALA A 52 4.07 8.61 1.71
N ALA A 53 2.86 8.14 1.93
CA ALA A 53 1.99 8.61 3.00
C ALA A 53 1.21 7.47 3.64
N ASN A 54 1.04 7.52 4.96
CA ASN A 54 0.14 6.64 5.67
C ASN A 54 -1.31 7.13 5.48
N GLU A 55 -2.19 6.20 5.14
CA GLU A 55 -3.63 6.42 5.07
C GLU A 55 -4.35 5.20 5.65
N GLN A 56 -4.96 5.36 6.81
CA GLN A 56 -5.61 4.28 7.56
C GLN A 56 -4.62 3.14 7.88
N SER A 57 -4.88 1.93 7.38
CA SER A 57 -4.04 0.74 7.54
C SER A 57 -3.17 0.46 6.30
N ALA A 58 -2.93 1.45 5.46
CA ALA A 58 -2.13 1.31 4.26
C ALA A 58 -1.12 2.44 4.11
N THR A 59 -0.03 2.14 3.41
CA THR A 59 0.89 3.15 2.88
C THR A 59 0.58 3.36 1.39
N LEU A 60 0.36 4.62 1.02
CA LEU A 60 0.20 5.05 -0.36
C LEU A 60 1.51 5.60 -0.89
N TYR A 61 1.91 5.12 -2.05
CA TYR A 61 3.07 5.60 -2.81
C TYR A 61 2.58 6.26 -4.09
N ARG A 62 2.57 7.58 -4.10
CA ARG A 62 2.14 8.41 -5.24
C ARG A 62 3.36 8.79 -6.06
N HIS A 63 3.44 8.26 -7.28
CA HIS A 63 4.50 8.53 -8.23
C HIS A 63 4.00 9.55 -9.25
N GLN A 64 4.48 10.79 -9.14
CA GLN A 64 4.20 11.83 -10.11
C GLN A 64 5.25 11.76 -11.24
N ILE A 65 4.81 11.43 -12.45
CA ILE A 65 5.64 11.22 -13.63
C ILE A 65 5.12 12.16 -14.72
N GLY A 66 5.77 13.33 -14.85
CA GLY A 66 5.23 14.42 -15.67
C GLY A 66 3.83 14.83 -15.18
N ALA A 67 2.83 14.73 -16.06
CA ALA A 67 1.42 15.02 -15.74
C ALA A 67 0.64 13.81 -15.17
N THR A 68 1.25 12.61 -15.16
CA THR A 68 0.60 11.38 -14.72
C THR A 68 0.92 11.08 -13.27
N THR A 69 -0.09 10.74 -12.47
CA THR A 69 0.09 10.18 -11.13
C THR A 69 -0.22 8.69 -11.15
N SER A 70 0.72 7.87 -10.72
CA SER A 70 0.52 6.44 -10.48
C SER A 70 0.59 6.15 -8.99
N THR A 71 -0.48 5.60 -8.41
CA THR A 71 -0.56 5.37 -6.96
C THR A 71 -0.56 3.89 -6.65
N ILE A 72 0.43 3.44 -5.91
CA ILE A 72 0.47 2.10 -5.32
C ILE A 72 -0.04 2.20 -3.89
N ARG A 73 -0.93 1.28 -3.50
CA ARG A 73 -1.39 1.12 -2.14
C ARG A 73 -0.93 -0.22 -1.61
N ILE A 74 -0.42 -0.19 -0.38
CA ILE A 74 0.15 -1.34 0.29
C ILE A 74 -0.45 -1.45 1.67
N THR A 75 -1.17 -2.53 1.92
CA THR A 75 -1.72 -2.88 3.23
C THR A 75 -0.80 -3.89 3.89
N ASP A 76 -0.67 -3.86 5.20
CA ASP A 76 0.26 -4.68 6.00
C ASP A 76 -0.37 -5.99 6.53
N LYS A 77 -1.70 -6.04 6.71
CA LYS A 77 -2.40 -7.17 7.37
C LYS A 77 -3.75 -7.52 6.70
N PRO A 78 -3.81 -8.46 5.74
CA PRO A 78 -2.67 -9.15 5.12
C PRO A 78 -1.89 -8.23 4.17
N VAL A 79 -0.64 -8.59 3.90
CA VAL A 79 0.20 -7.88 2.94
C VAL A 79 -0.43 -7.97 1.55
N THR A 80 -0.91 -6.85 1.03
CA THR A 80 -1.50 -6.76 -0.31
C THR A 80 -1.03 -5.49 -1.01
N MET A 81 -0.89 -5.58 -2.33
CA MET A 81 -0.50 -4.46 -3.18
C MET A 81 -1.59 -4.20 -4.20
N SER A 82 -1.83 -2.93 -4.48
CA SER A 82 -2.78 -2.52 -5.52
C SER A 82 -2.36 -1.24 -6.21
N LEU A 83 -2.63 -1.14 -7.51
CA LEU A 83 -2.44 0.06 -8.32
C LEU A 83 -3.79 0.77 -8.48
N TRP A 84 -3.81 2.08 -8.29
CA TRP A 84 -4.99 2.88 -8.59
C TRP A 84 -5.19 3.02 -10.09
N GLN A 85 -6.28 2.48 -10.60
CA GLN A 85 -6.68 2.65 -12.00
C GLN A 85 -7.52 3.90 -12.16
N GLN A 86 -6.93 4.94 -12.75
CA GLN A 86 -7.57 6.26 -12.87
C GLN A 86 -8.83 6.23 -13.73
N ALA A 87 -8.87 5.38 -14.77
CA ALA A 87 -10.02 5.26 -15.68
C ALA A 87 -11.24 4.61 -15.01
N SER A 88 -11.03 3.53 -14.26
CA SER A 88 -12.10 2.77 -13.61
C SER A 88 -12.38 3.22 -12.17
N LYS A 89 -11.54 4.11 -11.61
CA LYS A 89 -11.57 4.55 -10.21
C LYS A 89 -11.60 3.37 -9.23
N ARG A 90 -10.79 2.35 -9.53
CA ARG A 90 -10.70 1.12 -8.74
C ARG A 90 -9.25 0.78 -8.44
N TRP A 91 -9.05 0.10 -7.32
CA TRP A 91 -7.79 -0.53 -6.99
C TRP A 91 -7.68 -1.85 -7.76
N GLN A 92 -6.69 -1.96 -8.64
CA GLN A 92 -6.33 -3.20 -9.30
C GLN A 92 -5.30 -3.93 -8.44
N PRO A 93 -5.55 -5.17 -8.01
CA PRO A 93 -4.57 -5.97 -7.30
C PRO A 93 -3.30 -6.17 -8.13
N LEU A 94 -2.15 -6.08 -7.49
CA LEU A 94 -0.85 -6.42 -8.08
C LEU A 94 -0.42 -7.79 -7.57
N SER A 95 0.09 -8.62 -8.46
CA SER A 95 0.51 -9.99 -8.15
C SER A 95 1.92 -10.08 -7.58
N MET A 96 2.79 -9.11 -7.91
CA MET A 96 4.19 -9.12 -7.51
C MET A 96 4.85 -7.74 -7.56
N ALA A 97 5.94 -7.61 -6.81
CA ALA A 97 6.95 -6.58 -6.98
C ALA A 97 8.34 -7.22 -6.93
N ALA A 98 9.29 -6.66 -7.67
CA ALA A 98 10.65 -7.15 -7.72
C ALA A 98 11.65 -6.00 -7.66
N ALA A 99 12.77 -6.20 -6.99
CA ALA A 99 13.88 -5.27 -7.02
C ALA A 99 15.01 -5.81 -7.90
N ARG A 100 15.62 -4.91 -8.68
CA ARG A 100 16.85 -5.11 -9.42
C ARG A 100 17.94 -4.24 -8.84
N PHE A 101 18.99 -4.89 -8.35
CA PHE A 101 20.06 -4.29 -7.58
C PHE A 101 21.12 -3.59 -8.44
N SER A 102 21.37 -4.06 -9.67
CA SER A 102 22.28 -3.42 -10.64
C SER A 102 21.79 -2.06 -11.11
N THR A 103 20.47 -1.87 -11.19
CA THR A 103 19.85 -0.62 -11.64
C THR A 103 19.16 0.14 -10.53
N ASN A 104 19.30 -0.32 -9.28
CA ASN A 104 18.61 0.23 -8.11
C ASN A 104 17.11 0.44 -8.32
N THR A 105 16.45 -0.49 -9.00
CA THR A 105 15.06 -0.33 -9.47
C THR A 105 14.12 -1.28 -8.75
N ILE A 106 12.95 -0.79 -8.33
CA ILE A 106 11.82 -1.62 -7.90
C ILE A 106 10.75 -1.55 -8.99
N CYS A 107 10.27 -2.69 -9.45
CA CYS A 107 9.21 -2.81 -10.45
C CYS A 107 7.99 -3.54 -9.89
N PHE A 108 6.81 -3.01 -10.19
CA PHE A 108 5.52 -3.60 -9.85
C PHE A 108 4.93 -4.29 -11.08
N ASN A 109 4.37 -5.49 -10.86
CA ASN A 109 3.71 -6.32 -11.88
C ASN A 109 4.54 -6.47 -13.16
N GLY A 110 5.76 -7.00 -13.02
CA GLY A 110 6.71 -7.17 -14.13
C GLY A 110 7.44 -5.88 -14.47
N ARG A 111 6.78 -4.89 -15.09
CA ARG A 111 7.34 -3.58 -15.49
C ARG A 111 6.29 -2.48 -15.67
N GLU A 112 5.08 -2.65 -15.13
CA GLU A 112 3.98 -1.67 -15.29
C GLU A 112 4.32 -0.32 -14.65
N LEU A 113 4.97 -0.35 -13.50
CA LEU A 113 5.59 0.80 -12.86
C LEU A 113 6.94 0.37 -12.31
N CYS A 114 8.00 1.09 -12.65
CA CYS A 114 9.29 0.94 -12.02
C CYS A 114 9.78 2.27 -11.45
N VAL A 115 10.49 2.21 -10.31
CA VAL A 115 11.05 3.37 -9.60
C VAL A 115 12.48 3.08 -9.21
N VAL A 116 13.38 4.05 -9.41
CA VAL A 116 14.74 3.98 -8.91
C VAL A 116 14.77 4.43 -7.45
N ASN A 117 15.33 3.61 -6.55
CA ASN A 117 15.51 3.98 -5.15
C ASN A 117 16.80 3.36 -4.60
N ALA A 118 17.93 4.00 -4.93
CA ALA A 118 19.25 3.54 -4.54
C ALA A 118 19.44 3.53 -3.02
N ASN A 119 19.00 4.58 -2.31
CA ASN A 119 19.14 4.67 -0.86
C ASN A 119 18.46 3.49 -0.16
N TYR A 120 17.25 3.14 -0.59
CA TYR A 120 16.55 1.98 -0.06
C TYR A 120 17.30 0.68 -0.38
N LEU A 121 17.63 0.41 -1.63
CA LEU A 121 18.24 -0.87 -2.02
C LEU A 121 19.67 -1.05 -1.48
N ASN A 122 20.41 0.04 -1.28
CA ASN A 122 21.68 0.01 -0.56
C ASN A 122 21.46 -0.36 0.90
N SER A 123 20.49 0.27 1.58
CA SER A 123 20.17 -0.08 2.98
C SER A 123 19.71 -1.53 3.15
N VAL A 124 19.08 -2.10 2.13
CA VAL A 124 18.68 -3.51 2.09
C VAL A 124 19.89 -4.43 1.98
N ARG A 125 20.83 -4.12 1.08
CA ARG A 125 22.09 -4.89 0.97
C ARG A 125 22.88 -4.84 2.28
N GLU A 126 22.93 -3.68 2.95
CA GLU A 126 23.61 -3.51 4.23
C GLU A 126 22.97 -4.34 5.36
N LYS A 127 21.64 -4.41 5.41
CA LYS A 127 20.89 -5.15 6.44
C LYS A 127 20.84 -6.64 6.19
N SER A 128 20.98 -7.09 4.95
CA SER A 128 20.84 -8.49 4.57
C SER A 128 21.89 -8.90 3.54
N PRO A 129 23.19 -8.82 3.90
CA PRO A 129 24.28 -9.10 2.97
C PRO A 129 24.21 -10.54 2.44
N ASP A 130 23.93 -11.52 3.30
CA ASP A 130 23.87 -12.93 2.90
C ASP A 130 22.69 -13.21 1.95
N ALA A 131 21.52 -12.59 2.22
CA ALA A 131 20.33 -12.74 1.38
C ALA A 131 20.42 -12.02 0.03
N THR A 132 21.39 -11.11 -0.12
CA THR A 132 21.58 -10.30 -1.35
C THR A 132 22.90 -10.60 -2.06
N ALA A 133 23.78 -11.41 -1.48
CA ALA A 133 25.09 -11.75 -2.03
C ALA A 133 24.96 -12.43 -3.40
N GLY A 134 25.64 -11.88 -4.42
CA GLY A 134 25.65 -12.41 -5.78
C GLY A 134 24.31 -12.32 -6.52
N ARG A 135 23.28 -11.69 -5.94
CA ARG A 135 21.92 -11.62 -6.50
C ARG A 135 21.67 -10.25 -7.12
N ASP A 136 21.21 -10.26 -8.37
CA ASP A 136 20.75 -9.04 -9.04
C ASP A 136 19.25 -8.81 -8.88
N PHE A 137 18.45 -9.89 -8.73
CA PHE A 137 17.01 -9.83 -8.62
C PHE A 137 16.51 -10.47 -7.33
N VAL A 138 15.60 -9.78 -6.65
CA VAL A 138 14.90 -10.28 -5.46
C VAL A 138 13.42 -9.89 -5.53
N GLU A 139 12.56 -10.70 -4.92
CA GLU A 139 11.15 -10.37 -4.76
C GLU A 139 11.01 -9.33 -3.64
N VAL A 140 10.08 -8.41 -3.82
CA VAL A 140 9.79 -7.34 -2.86
C VAL A 140 8.48 -7.72 -2.17
N ARG A 141 8.58 -8.15 -0.91
CA ARG A 141 7.45 -8.19 0.04
C ARG A 141 7.38 -6.89 0.80
N PHE A 142 6.35 -6.72 1.62
CA PHE A 142 6.24 -5.59 2.53
C PHE A 142 6.15 -6.12 3.96
N ASP A 143 6.84 -5.45 4.89
CA ASP A 143 6.71 -5.72 6.32
C ASP A 143 5.39 -5.19 6.88
N GLN A 144 5.20 -5.44 8.18
CA GLN A 144 4.01 -5.06 8.94
C GLN A 144 3.81 -3.54 9.07
N GLN A 145 4.66 -2.71 8.47
CA GLN A 145 4.57 -1.24 8.52
C GLN A 145 4.44 -0.65 7.10
N GLY A 146 4.18 -1.51 6.10
CA GLY A 146 4.07 -1.09 4.70
C GLY A 146 5.42 -0.70 4.09
N ARG A 147 6.55 -1.00 4.73
CA ARG A 147 7.88 -0.85 4.15
C ARG A 147 8.23 -2.10 3.37
N ILE A 148 9.03 -1.98 2.32
CA ILE A 148 9.46 -3.17 1.57
C ILE A 148 10.36 -4.04 2.48
N ASN A 149 10.05 -5.34 2.55
CA ASN A 149 10.87 -6.42 3.10
C ASN A 149 11.19 -7.40 1.97
N LEU A 150 12.43 -7.85 1.82
CA LEU A 150 12.76 -8.76 0.72
C LEU A 150 12.19 -10.16 0.95
N SER A 151 11.68 -10.78 -0.11
CA SER A 151 11.66 -12.24 -0.23
C SER A 151 12.49 -12.66 -1.43
N CYS A 152 13.04 -13.86 -1.40
CA CYS A 152 13.74 -14.39 -2.57
C CYS A 152 12.79 -15.28 -3.36
N PHE A 153 12.98 -15.32 -4.68
CA PHE A 153 12.23 -16.22 -5.58
C PHE A 153 12.63 -17.70 -5.41
N ASP A 154 13.69 -17.99 -4.65
CA ASP A 154 14.17 -19.33 -4.33
C ASP A 154 14.20 -19.60 -2.81
N SER A 155 14.26 -20.87 -2.43
CA SER A 155 14.28 -21.37 -1.05
C SER A 155 15.49 -20.92 -0.21
N GLY A 156 16.41 -20.14 -0.79
CA GLY A 156 17.62 -19.66 -0.14
C GLY A 156 17.42 -18.45 0.78
N CYS A 157 16.22 -17.85 0.82
CA CYS A 157 15.87 -16.86 1.83
C CYS A 157 14.72 -17.39 2.65
N GLN A 158 15.05 -18.19 3.67
CA GLN A 158 14.18 -18.29 4.82
C GLN A 158 13.86 -16.87 5.29
N GLU A 159 12.58 -16.63 5.59
CA GLU A 159 12.08 -15.39 6.18
C GLU A 159 13.14 -14.81 7.11
N VAL A 160 13.74 -13.68 6.72
CA VAL A 160 14.44 -12.85 7.69
C VAL A 160 13.34 -12.28 8.57
N LYS A 161 12.96 -13.06 9.59
CA LYS A 161 12.08 -12.59 10.65
C LYS A 161 12.78 -11.40 11.33
N PRO A 162 12.01 -10.35 11.66
CA PRO A 162 12.54 -9.18 12.35
C PRO A 162 13.22 -9.55 13.68
#